data_AF-A0A940L5X9-F1
#
_entry.id   AF-A0A940L5X9-F1
#
_cell.length_a   1.000
_cell.length_b   1.000
_cell.length_c   1.000
_cell.angle_alpha   90.00
_cell.angle_beta   90.00
_cell.angle_gamma   90.00
#
_symmetry.space_group_name_H-M   'P 1'
#
loop_
_entity.id
_entity.type
_entity.pdbx_description
1 polymer ?
#
loop_
_entity_poly.entity_id
_entity_poly.type
_entity_poly.pdbx_seq_one_letter_code
_entity_poly.pdbx_strand_id
1 'polypeptide(L)'
;MFDTLMYAKRLEAAGMTRDQAEAQINVIAEMVVDGVATKQDLAVQSMATQKEFAEVRLEMHQGFAEIRSEMHNGFAEIRSEMHEGFVAIRSEMHEGFAEIRSEAAEGFHKQTIQTGIMIAASTTLTIAVLMYFR
;
A
#
# COMPACT_ATOMS: atom_id res chain seq x y z
N MET A 1 -8.27 -34.02 43.11
CA MET A 1 -8.61 -33.75 44.51
C MET A 1 -7.55 -34.42 45.35
N PHE A 2 -6.89 -33.69 46.24
CA PHE A 2 -5.88 -34.26 47.14
C PHE A 2 -6.59 -35.08 48.21
N ASP A 3 -6.27 -36.38 48.32
CA ASP A 3 -6.89 -37.28 49.31
C ASP A 3 -6.15 -37.16 50.64
N THR A 4 -6.61 -36.24 51.48
CA THR A 4 -6.05 -35.95 52.81
C THR A 4 -6.12 -37.15 53.75
N LEU A 5 -7.14 -38.02 53.59
CA LEU A 5 -7.35 -39.19 54.44
C LEU A 5 -6.33 -40.30 54.14
N MET A 6 -6.09 -40.57 52.85
CA MET A 6 -5.04 -41.51 52.44
C MET A 6 -3.65 -40.99 52.81
N TYR A 7 -3.44 -39.68 52.74
CA TYR A 7 -2.17 -39.08 53.14
C TYR A 7 -1.96 -39.18 54.67
N ALA A 8 -2.97 -38.91 55.49
CA ALA A 8 -2.94 -39.10 56.95
C ALA A 8 -2.54 -40.52 57.34
N LYS A 9 -3.21 -41.52 56.75
CA LYS A 9 -2.95 -42.94 57.02
C LYS A 9 -1.50 -43.35 56.71
N ARG A 10 -0.89 -42.74 55.68
CA ARG A 10 0.53 -43.01 55.32
C ARG A 10 1.50 -42.38 56.33
N LEU A 11 1.20 -41.20 56.84
CA LEU A 11 2.02 -40.53 57.85
C LEU A 11 1.96 -41.28 59.20
N GLU A 12 0.77 -41.73 59.61
CA GLU A 12 0.60 -42.57 60.80
C GLU A 12 1.32 -43.91 60.67
N ALA A 13 1.24 -44.57 59.50
CA ALA A 13 1.97 -45.81 59.24
C ALA A 13 3.51 -45.64 59.23
N ALA A 14 3.99 -44.41 58.99
CA ALA A 14 5.40 -44.06 59.08
C ALA A 14 5.85 -43.67 60.51
N GLY A 15 4.94 -43.74 61.50
CA GLY A 15 5.23 -43.50 62.91
C GLY A 15 4.96 -42.08 63.41
N MET A 16 4.34 -41.20 62.61
CA MET A 16 3.88 -39.89 63.08
C MET A 16 2.60 -40.02 63.92
N THR A 17 2.45 -39.16 64.93
CA THR A 17 1.18 -39.10 65.67
C THR A 17 0.10 -38.47 64.79
N ARG A 18 -1.17 -38.74 65.12
CA ARG A 18 -2.31 -38.17 64.40
C ARG A 18 -2.26 -36.63 64.34
N ASP A 19 -1.93 -35.98 65.46
CA ASP A 19 -1.81 -34.51 65.53
C ASP A 19 -0.72 -33.97 64.60
N GLN A 20 0.40 -34.69 64.49
CA GLN A 20 1.49 -34.33 63.57
C GLN A 20 1.09 -34.51 62.11
N ALA A 21 0.36 -35.58 61.79
CA ALA A 21 -0.14 -35.84 60.43
C ALA A 21 -1.18 -34.78 60.00
N GLU A 22 -2.09 -34.40 60.89
CA GLU A 22 -3.10 -33.35 60.64
C GLU A 22 -2.44 -31.97 60.43
N ALA A 23 -1.44 -31.60 61.25
CA ALA A 23 -0.70 -30.35 61.07
C ALA A 23 -0.01 -30.27 59.70
N GLN A 24 0.61 -31.38 59.25
CA GLN A 24 1.30 -31.42 57.96
C GLN A 24 0.32 -31.40 56.78
N ILE A 25 -0.83 -32.06 56.90
CA ILE A 25 -1.90 -32.02 55.90
C ILE A 25 -2.45 -30.62 55.73
N ASN A 26 -2.72 -29.91 56.83
CA ASN A 26 -3.31 -28.57 56.77
C ASN A 26 -2.39 -27.61 56.00
N VAL A 27 -1.09 -27.63 56.30
CA VAL A 27 -0.11 -26.79 55.59
C VAL A 27 -0.04 -27.15 54.09
N ILE A 28 -0.03 -28.44 53.73
CA ILE A 28 0.02 -28.87 52.33
C ILE A 28 -1.30 -28.57 51.60
N ALA A 29 -2.44 -28.77 52.26
CA ALA A 29 -3.75 -28.50 51.70
C ALA A 29 -3.91 -27.00 51.41
N GLU A 30 -3.50 -26.14 52.33
CA GLU A 30 -3.52 -24.68 52.15
C GLU A 30 -2.63 -24.26 50.97
N MET A 31 -1.39 -24.77 50.89
CA MET A 31 -0.50 -24.50 49.75
C MET A 31 -1.07 -24.98 48.39
N VAL A 32 -1.78 -26.11 48.37
CA VAL A 32 -2.31 -26.72 47.13
C VAL A 32 -3.61 -26.06 46.69
N VAL A 33 -4.46 -25.64 47.62
CA VAL A 33 -5.75 -24.99 47.31
C VAL A 33 -5.52 -23.60 46.73
N ASP A 34 -4.58 -22.83 47.30
CA ASP A 34 -4.36 -21.44 46.88
C ASP A 34 -3.23 -21.28 45.86
N GLY A 35 -2.25 -22.20 45.83
CA GLY A 35 -1.04 -22.06 45.04
C GLY A 35 -1.03 -22.77 43.68
N VAL A 36 -2.03 -23.61 43.38
CA VAL A 36 -2.02 -24.46 42.19
C VAL A 36 -3.19 -24.13 41.27
N ALA A 37 -2.86 -23.77 40.02
CA ALA A 37 -3.87 -23.59 38.98
C ALA A 37 -4.70 -24.87 38.79
N THR A 38 -6.02 -24.71 38.82
CA THR A 38 -6.95 -25.82 38.60
C THR A 38 -7.04 -26.16 37.12
N LYS A 39 -7.60 -27.33 36.80
CA LYS A 39 -7.93 -27.70 35.42
C LYS A 39 -8.88 -26.70 34.76
N GLN A 40 -9.75 -26.06 35.56
CA GLN A 40 -10.68 -25.05 35.07
C GLN A 40 -9.93 -23.78 34.67
N ASP A 41 -8.97 -23.31 35.48
CA ASP A 41 -8.16 -22.13 35.16
C ASP A 41 -7.38 -22.33 33.87
N LEU A 42 -6.78 -23.52 33.70
CA LEU A 42 -6.07 -23.89 32.47
C LEU A 42 -7.02 -23.95 31.27
N ALA A 43 -8.25 -24.44 31.44
CA ALA A 43 -9.25 -24.48 30.37
C ALA A 43 -9.68 -23.07 29.96
N VAL A 44 -9.94 -22.18 30.93
CA VAL A 44 -10.27 -20.77 30.67
C VAL A 44 -9.13 -20.08 29.95
N GLN A 45 -7.89 -20.26 30.41
CA GLN A 45 -6.71 -19.69 29.76
C GLN A 45 -6.54 -20.23 28.33
N SER A 46 -6.71 -21.54 28.12
CA SER A 46 -6.64 -22.14 26.79
C SER A 46 -7.71 -21.59 25.85
N MET A 47 -8.93 -21.36 26.35
CA MET A 47 -10.00 -20.76 25.55
C MET A 47 -9.70 -19.30 25.21
N ALA A 48 -9.18 -18.52 26.17
CA ALA A 48 -8.78 -17.14 25.94
C ALA A 48 -7.67 -17.05 24.87
N THR A 49 -6.61 -17.84 24.99
CA THR A 49 -5.51 -17.87 24.01
C THR A 49 -5.97 -18.34 22.63
N GLN A 50 -6.87 -19.33 22.55
CA GLN A 50 -7.44 -19.75 21.25
C GLN A 50 -8.26 -18.64 20.60
N LYS A 51 -9.03 -17.89 21.39
CA LYS A 51 -9.80 -16.74 20.91
C LYS A 51 -8.89 -15.63 20.40
N GLU A 52 -7.89 -15.21 21.17
CA GLU A 52 -6.92 -14.20 20.77
C GLU A 52 -6.19 -14.60 19.48
N PHE A 53 -5.80 -15.87 19.35
CA PHE A 53 -5.16 -16.36 18.14
C PHE A 53 -6.09 -16.35 16.92
N ALA A 54 -7.38 -16.62 17.12
CA ALA A 54 -8.38 -16.51 16.07
C ALA A 54 -8.61 -15.05 15.65
N GLU A 55 -8.62 -14.12 16.60
CA GLU A 55 -8.72 -12.67 16.35
C GLU A 55 -7.51 -12.16 15.56
N VAL A 56 -6.28 -12.50 15.98
CA VAL A 56 -5.06 -12.14 15.25
C VAL A 56 -5.07 -12.71 13.82
N ARG A 57 -5.52 -13.95 13.63
CA ARG A 57 -5.66 -14.52 12.27
C ARG A 57 -6.66 -13.73 11.42
N LEU A 58 -7.78 -13.32 11.99
CA LEU A 58 -8.79 -12.53 11.29
C LEU A 58 -8.22 -11.17 10.89
N GLU A 59 -7.56 -10.47 11.81
CA GLU A 59 -6.91 -9.19 11.56
C GLU A 59 -5.85 -9.31 10.46
N MET A 60 -5.02 -10.36 10.50
CA MET A 60 -4.04 -10.62 9.44
C MET A 60 -4.72 -10.84 8.08
N HIS A 61 -5.79 -11.63 8.02
CA HIS A 61 -6.54 -11.85 6.78
C HIS A 61 -7.16 -10.56 6.23
N GLN A 62 -7.69 -9.71 7.11
CA GLN A 62 -8.23 -8.39 6.75
C GLN A 62 -7.13 -7.48 6.22
N GLY A 63 -6.02 -7.34 6.95
CA GLY A 63 -4.87 -6.53 6.52
C GLY A 63 -4.29 -6.99 5.18
N PHE A 64 -4.19 -8.29 4.93
CA PHE A 64 -3.77 -8.79 3.62
C PHE A 64 -4.77 -8.48 2.50
N ALA A 65 -6.07 -8.48 2.79
CA ALA A 65 -7.09 -8.10 1.81
C ALA A 65 -7.06 -6.60 1.51
N GLU A 66 -6.86 -5.76 2.52
CA GLU A 66 -6.71 -4.31 2.39
C GLU A 66 -5.48 -3.95 1.55
N ILE A 67 -4.30 -4.49 1.87
CA ILE A 67 -3.07 -4.26 1.08
C ILE A 67 -3.28 -4.68 -0.38
N ARG A 68 -3.94 -5.82 -0.63
CA ARG A 68 -4.22 -6.27 -2.00
C ARG A 68 -5.14 -5.30 -2.74
N SER A 69 -6.15 -4.76 -2.06
CA SER A 69 -7.07 -3.76 -2.61
C SER A 69 -6.33 -2.46 -2.94
N GLU A 70 -5.52 -1.95 -2.00
CA GLU A 70 -4.70 -0.75 -2.19
C GLU A 70 -3.74 -0.90 -3.37
N MET A 71 -3.05 -2.03 -3.46
CA MET A 71 -2.18 -2.32 -4.60
C MET A 71 -2.94 -2.32 -5.93
N HIS A 72 -4.11 -2.97 -5.98
CA HIS A 72 -4.93 -3.00 -7.19
C HIS A 72 -5.37 -1.59 -7.62
N ASN A 73 -5.83 -0.79 -6.67
CA ASN A 73 -6.25 0.58 -6.91
C ASN A 73 -5.08 1.47 -7.36
N GLY A 74 -3.93 1.37 -6.68
CA GLY A 74 -2.72 2.12 -7.07
C GLY A 74 -2.25 1.77 -8.48
N PHE A 75 -2.29 0.49 -8.88
CA PHE A 75 -1.99 0.11 -10.26
C PHE A 75 -3.00 0.64 -11.28
N ALA A 76 -4.28 0.73 -10.92
CA ALA A 76 -5.30 1.31 -11.79
C ALA A 76 -5.11 2.82 -11.97
N GLU A 77 -4.79 3.53 -10.88
CA GLU A 77 -4.49 4.97 -10.87
C GLU A 77 -3.28 5.30 -11.75
N ILE A 78 -2.14 4.61 -11.55
CA ILE A 78 -0.94 4.78 -12.39
C ILE A 78 -1.25 4.54 -13.86
N ARG A 79 -2.09 3.54 -14.18
CA ARG A 79 -2.49 3.26 -15.57
C ARG A 79 -3.32 4.41 -16.15
N SER A 80 -4.22 5.00 -15.36
CA SER A 80 -5.03 6.14 -15.77
C SER A 80 -4.16 7.37 -16.04
N GLU A 81 -3.30 7.72 -15.09
CA GLU A 81 -2.37 8.86 -15.21
C GLU A 81 -1.47 8.71 -16.43
N MET A 82 -0.92 7.51 -16.66
CA MET A 82 -0.10 7.24 -17.83
C MET A 82 -0.90 7.37 -19.14
N HIS A 83 -2.14 6.90 -19.17
CA HIS A 83 -3.02 7.05 -20.34
C HIS A 83 -3.32 8.52 -20.64
N GLU A 84 -3.70 9.28 -19.61
CA GLU A 84 -3.96 10.72 -19.70
C GLU A 84 -2.71 11.48 -20.17
N GLY A 85 -1.54 11.16 -19.61
CA GLY A 85 -0.27 11.72 -20.05
C GLY A 85 0.04 11.44 -21.52
N PHE A 86 -0.21 10.22 -22.01
CA PHE A 86 -0.05 9.91 -23.43
C PHE A 86 -1.02 10.67 -24.33
N VAL A 87 -2.26 10.88 -23.89
CA VAL A 87 -3.25 11.67 -24.63
C VAL A 87 -2.82 13.14 -24.68
N ALA A 88 -2.37 13.71 -23.57
CA ALA A 88 -1.88 15.08 -23.48
C ALA A 88 -0.69 15.31 -24.43
N ILE A 89 0.35 14.48 -24.36
CA ILE A 89 1.52 14.56 -25.24
C ILE A 89 1.11 14.49 -26.72
N ARG A 90 0.16 13.61 -27.07
CA ARG A 90 -0.32 13.50 -28.45
C ARG A 90 -1.05 14.78 -28.90
N SER A 91 -1.84 15.39 -28.03
CA SER A 91 -2.52 16.67 -28.31
C SER A 91 -1.52 17.78 -28.54
N GLU A 92 -0.56 17.95 -27.62
CA GLU A 92 0.51 18.95 -27.70
C GLU A 92 1.33 18.79 -28.98
N MET A 93 1.69 17.55 -29.35
CA MET A 93 2.37 17.30 -30.62
C MET A 93 1.52 17.68 -31.83
N HIS A 94 0.22 17.38 -31.81
CA HIS A 94 -0.67 17.72 -32.92
C HIS A 94 -0.82 19.23 -33.09
N GLU A 95 -0.98 19.94 -31.99
CA GLU A 95 -1.04 21.41 -31.93
C GLU A 95 0.27 22.02 -32.41
N GLY A 96 1.42 21.57 -31.89
CA GLY A 96 2.73 22.05 -32.34
C GLY A 96 3.00 21.81 -33.83
N PHE A 97 2.59 20.66 -34.38
CA PHE A 97 2.68 20.44 -35.82
C PHE A 97 1.73 21.34 -36.63
N ALA A 98 0.56 21.68 -36.10
CA ALA A 98 -0.35 22.61 -36.75
C ALA A 98 0.21 24.04 -36.76
N GLU A 99 0.81 24.47 -35.65
CA GLU A 99 1.48 25.76 -35.52
C GLU A 99 2.65 25.88 -36.50
N ILE A 100 3.56 24.89 -36.52
CA ILE A 100 4.69 24.87 -37.48
C ILE A 100 4.20 24.96 -38.94
N ARG A 101 3.11 24.26 -39.29
CA ARG A 101 2.53 24.35 -40.63
C ARG A 101 1.99 25.74 -40.93
N SER A 102 1.35 26.39 -39.96
CA SER A 102 0.84 27.76 -40.09
C SER A 102 1.98 28.74 -40.30
N GLU A 103 3.00 28.70 -39.44
CA GLU A 103 4.18 29.57 -39.53
C GLU A 103 4.92 29.39 -40.86
N ALA A 104 5.06 28.14 -41.33
CA ALA A 104 5.68 27.87 -42.63
C ALA A 104 4.86 28.47 -43.77
N ALA A 105 3.53 28.33 -43.76
CA ALA A 105 2.65 28.89 -44.78
C ALA A 105 2.72 30.43 -44.82
N GLU A 106 2.71 31.07 -43.65
CA GLU A 106 2.88 32.52 -43.51
C GLU A 106 4.26 32.97 -44.04
N GLY A 107 5.32 32.24 -43.69
CA GLY A 107 6.68 32.48 -44.17
C GLY A 107 6.78 32.42 -45.70
N PHE A 108 6.22 31.38 -46.32
CA PHE A 108 6.19 31.25 -47.78
C PHE A 108 5.37 32.37 -48.44
N HIS A 109 4.23 32.75 -47.85
CA HIS A 109 3.41 33.83 -48.38
C HIS A 109 4.16 35.16 -48.36
N LYS A 110 4.81 35.48 -47.24
CA LYS A 110 5.66 36.67 -47.09
C LYS A 110 6.80 36.68 -48.10
N GLN A 111 7.50 35.56 -48.27
CA GLN A 111 8.58 35.43 -49.26
C GLN A 111 8.08 35.61 -50.70
N THR A 112 6.91 35.05 -51.02
CA THR A 112 6.29 35.18 -52.35
C THR A 112 5.97 36.64 -52.66
N ILE A 113 5.42 37.39 -51.71
CA ILE A 113 5.16 38.83 -51.86
C ILE A 113 6.48 39.60 -52.07
N GLN A 114 7.49 39.36 -51.23
CA GLN A 114 8.77 40.05 -51.32
C GLN A 114 9.47 39.82 -52.66
N THR A 115 9.51 38.56 -53.13
CA THR A 115 10.10 38.21 -54.43
C THR A 115 9.33 38.81 -55.60
N GLY A 116 7.99 38.83 -55.55
CA GLY A 116 7.16 39.50 -56.54
C GLY A 116 7.46 41.00 -56.67
N ILE A 117 7.61 41.70 -55.53
CA ILE A 117 8.00 43.12 -55.50
C ILE A 117 9.40 43.32 -56.10
N MET A 118 10.38 42.47 -55.75
CA MET A 118 11.74 42.55 -56.30
C MET A 118 11.77 42.36 -57.82
N ILE A 119 11.03 41.38 -58.34
CA ILE A 119 10.93 41.13 -59.78
C ILE A 119 10.36 42.37 -60.47
N ALA A 120 9.24 42.90 -60.00
CA ALA A 120 8.60 44.09 -60.58
C ALA A 120 9.53 45.31 -60.59
N ALA A 121 10.29 45.53 -59.51
CA ALA A 121 11.29 46.60 -59.45
C ALA A 121 12.42 46.39 -60.47
N SER A 122 12.94 45.17 -60.59
CA SER A 122 14.00 44.84 -61.56
C SER A 122 13.56 44.98 -63.02
N THR A 123 12.33 44.57 -63.34
CA THR A 123 11.75 44.75 -64.69
C THR A 123 11.54 46.22 -65.01
N THR A 124 11.10 47.01 -64.03
CA THR A 124 10.93 48.46 -64.22
C THR A 124 12.28 49.14 -64.46
N LEU A 125 13.31 48.77 -63.70
CA LEU A 125 14.66 49.29 -63.87
C LEU A 125 15.25 48.94 -65.24
N THR A 126 15.12 47.69 -65.68
CA THR A 126 15.63 47.25 -67.00
C THR A 126 14.94 47.98 -68.16
N ILE A 127 13.62 48.19 -68.09
CA ILE A 127 12.89 48.98 -69.09
C ILE A 127 13.38 50.43 -69.11
N ALA A 128 13.55 51.06 -67.93
CA ALA A 128 14.04 52.43 -67.84
C ALA A 128 15.43 52.59 -68.46
N VAL A 129 16.34 51.64 -68.22
CA VAL A 129 17.68 51.63 -68.82
C VAL A 129 17.60 51.49 -70.35
N LEU A 130 16.75 50.60 -70.87
CA LEU A 130 16.58 50.43 -72.32
C LEU A 130 16.05 51.70 -73.00
N MET A 131 15.13 52.42 -72.36
CA MET A 131 14.61 53.69 -72.89
C MET A 131 15.65 54.81 -72.88
N TYR A 132 16.58 54.82 -71.92
CA TYR A 132 17.63 55.82 -71.84
C TYR A 132 18.65 55.73 -72.99
N PHE A 133 18.89 54.52 -73.52
CA PHE A 133 19.88 54.25 -74.56
C PHE A 133 19.33 54.28 -76.00
N ARG A 134 18.04 54.58 -76.20
CA ARG A 134 17.38 54.62 -77.52
C ARG A 134 17.14 56.07 -77.97
#